data_AF-A0A815ECT2-F1
#
_entry.id   AF-A0A815ECT2-F1
#
_cell.length_a   1.000
_cell.length_b   1.000
_cell.length_c   1.000
_cell.angle_alpha   90.00
_cell.angle_beta   90.00
_cell.angle_gamma   90.00
#
_symmetry.space_group_name_H-M   'P 1'
#
loop_
_entity.id
_entity.type
_entity.pdbx_description
1 polymer ?
#
loop_
_entity_poly.entity_id
_entity_poly.type
_entity_poly.pdbx_seq_one_letter_code
_entity_poly.pdbx_strand_id
1 'polypeptide(L)'
;MTDKEFFLAYACPQYVKVASLIAVRMPAAFCAFIKDWNDGDHLRRALFYTSKQHNFPQRAACLTILSLLGELTVDLCEMFIEGLSDDPYIQNTCYNRITYIRSITDEQVTVSLLFSYLKSKSMNVRYWTAKILLHLCQLSLIPFKQVQITLIDVILDPSSDEDLWLIEEH
;
A
#
# COMPACT_ATOMS: atom_id res chain seq x y z
N MET A 1 12.09 -25.49 -18.35
CA MET A 1 11.71 -24.08 -18.18
C MET A 1 11.35 -23.89 -16.72
N THR A 2 12.12 -23.09 -16.02
CA THR A 2 12.01 -22.79 -14.58
C THR A 2 10.98 -21.68 -14.35
N ASP A 3 10.50 -21.50 -13.11
CA ASP A 3 9.56 -20.44 -12.66
C ASP A 3 9.98 -18.97 -12.98
N LYS A 4 11.06 -18.80 -13.74
CA LYS A 4 11.77 -17.57 -14.04
C LYS A 4 11.59 -17.08 -15.49
N GLU A 5 10.67 -17.64 -16.30
CA GLU A 5 10.55 -17.26 -17.74
C GLU A 5 9.22 -16.59 -18.23
N PHE A 6 8.12 -16.53 -17.46
CA PHE A 6 6.82 -15.97 -17.96
C PHE A 6 6.00 -15.10 -16.99
N PHE A 7 6.53 -14.76 -15.80
CA PHE A 7 6.24 -13.44 -15.21
C PHE A 7 6.75 -12.29 -16.13
N LEU A 8 7.52 -12.64 -17.17
CA LEU A 8 8.14 -11.78 -18.16
C LEU A 8 7.16 -11.16 -19.16
N ALA A 9 7.27 -9.84 -19.33
CA ALA A 9 6.74 -8.99 -20.40
C ALA A 9 5.21 -8.66 -20.44
N TYR A 10 4.31 -9.35 -19.75
CA TYR A 10 2.91 -9.50 -20.21
C TYR A 10 1.75 -9.25 -19.22
N ALA A 11 1.86 -8.38 -18.22
CA ALA A 11 0.65 -7.75 -17.66
C ALA A 11 0.12 -6.71 -18.67
N CYS A 12 -0.30 -7.17 -19.86
CA CYS A 12 -0.71 -6.37 -21.02
C CYS A 12 0.09 -5.07 -21.21
N PRO A 13 1.20 -5.07 -21.98
CA PRO A 13 2.02 -3.87 -22.24
C PRO A 13 1.19 -2.64 -22.63
N GLN A 14 0.04 -2.86 -23.27
CA GLN A 14 -0.92 -1.83 -23.62
C GLN A 14 -1.53 -1.17 -22.38
N TYR A 15 -2.01 -1.93 -21.39
CA TYR A 15 -2.55 -1.39 -20.14
C TYR A 15 -1.46 -0.72 -19.29
N VAL A 16 -0.25 -1.27 -19.24
CA VAL A 16 0.88 -0.63 -18.54
C VAL A 16 1.27 0.69 -19.23
N LYS A 17 1.33 0.74 -20.58
CA LYS A 17 1.58 1.99 -21.31
C LYS A 17 0.49 3.03 -21.07
N VAL A 18 -0.78 2.62 -21.09
CA VAL A 18 -1.93 3.49 -20.83
C VAL A 18 -1.88 4.00 -19.38
N ALA A 19 -1.70 3.11 -18.41
CA ALA A 19 -1.55 3.47 -16.99
C ALA A 19 -0.35 4.40 -16.76
N SER A 20 0.78 4.17 -17.43
CA SER A 20 1.96 5.04 -17.36
C SER A 20 1.66 6.44 -17.92
N LEU A 21 1.05 6.52 -19.11
CA LEU A 21 0.67 7.79 -19.74
C LEU A 21 -0.27 8.59 -18.85
N ILE A 22 -1.21 7.89 -18.22
CA ILE A 22 -2.23 8.46 -17.35
C ILE A 22 -1.65 8.93 -16.02
N ALA A 23 -0.81 8.10 -15.39
CA ALA A 23 -0.13 8.41 -14.15
C ALA A 23 0.77 9.65 -14.31
N VAL A 24 1.40 9.82 -15.47
CA VAL A 24 2.26 10.98 -15.74
C VAL A 24 1.45 12.23 -16.13
N ARG A 25 0.31 12.10 -16.82
CA ARG A 25 -0.39 13.26 -17.40
C ARG A 25 -1.59 13.77 -16.62
N MET A 26 -2.46 12.91 -16.07
CA MET A 26 -3.71 13.37 -15.44
C MET A 26 -4.28 12.40 -14.37
N PRO A 27 -3.67 12.29 -13.17
CA PRO A 27 -4.12 11.36 -12.12
C PRO A 27 -5.57 11.60 -11.66
N ALA A 28 -6.00 12.86 -11.54
CA ALA A 28 -7.33 13.23 -11.05
C ALA A 28 -8.45 12.98 -12.07
N ALA A 29 -8.20 13.25 -13.37
CA ALA A 29 -9.18 13.03 -14.43
C ALA A 29 -9.38 11.53 -14.73
N PHE A 30 -8.34 10.73 -14.54
CA PHE A 30 -8.42 9.28 -14.68
C PHE A 30 -9.32 8.62 -13.63
N CYS A 31 -9.27 9.08 -12.38
CA CYS A 31 -10.14 8.55 -11.33
C CYS A 31 -11.63 8.77 -11.63
N ALA A 32 -11.97 9.85 -12.35
CA ALA A 32 -13.32 10.09 -12.86
C ALA A 32 -13.68 9.18 -14.05
N PHE A 33 -12.69 8.78 -14.86
CA PHE A 33 -12.85 7.94 -16.05
C PHE A 33 -12.89 6.42 -15.74
N ILE A 34 -12.20 5.96 -14.69
CA ILE A 34 -12.11 4.53 -14.31
C ILE A 34 -13.45 3.93 -13.86
N LYS A 35 -14.39 4.76 -13.38
CA LYS A 35 -15.74 4.28 -13.00
C LYS A 35 -16.47 3.55 -14.14
N ASP A 36 -16.07 3.78 -15.40
CA ASP A 36 -16.63 3.15 -16.59
C ASP A 36 -15.79 1.99 -17.17
N TRP A 37 -14.65 1.61 -16.55
CA TRP A 37 -13.83 0.51 -17.06
C TRP A 37 -14.38 -0.84 -16.59
N ASN A 38 -14.86 -1.66 -17.53
CA ASN A 38 -15.52 -2.95 -17.31
C ASN A 38 -14.65 -4.07 -16.67
N ASP A 39 -13.46 -3.74 -16.16
CA ASP A 39 -12.57 -4.69 -15.50
C ASP A 39 -11.60 -3.97 -14.56
N GLY A 40 -12.05 -3.72 -13.33
CA GLY A 40 -11.28 -3.03 -12.30
C GLY A 40 -10.00 -3.79 -11.89
N ASP A 41 -9.96 -5.11 -12.08
CA ASP A 41 -8.83 -5.94 -11.63
C ASP A 41 -7.64 -5.84 -12.57
N HIS A 42 -7.87 -5.82 -13.89
CA HIS A 42 -6.78 -5.61 -14.86
C HIS A 42 -6.14 -4.24 -14.71
N LEU A 43 -6.95 -3.23 -14.40
CA LEU A 43 -6.46 -1.89 -14.16
C LEU A 43 -5.65 -1.79 -12.87
N ARG A 44 -6.15 -2.36 -11.75
CA ARG A 44 -5.41 -2.39 -10.48
C ARG A 44 -4.04 -3.04 -10.65
N ARG A 45 -4.00 -4.20 -11.33
CA ARG A 45 -2.74 -4.90 -11.67
C ARG A 45 -1.84 -4.05 -12.55
N ALA A 46 -2.38 -3.43 -13.60
CA ALA A 46 -1.58 -2.57 -14.47
C ALA A 46 -0.97 -1.39 -13.71
N LEU A 47 -1.71 -0.75 -12.81
CA LEU A 47 -1.22 0.34 -11.96
C LEU A 47 -0.16 -0.14 -10.96
N PHE A 48 -0.34 -1.33 -10.38
CA PHE A 48 0.67 -1.97 -9.53
C PHE A 48 1.98 -2.20 -10.29
N TYR A 49 1.95 -2.83 -11.46
CA TYR A 49 3.17 -3.03 -12.25
C TYR A 49 3.79 -1.71 -12.73
N THR A 50 2.94 -0.73 -13.07
CA THR A 50 3.36 0.61 -13.47
C THR A 50 4.10 1.33 -12.33
N SER A 51 3.68 1.14 -11.07
CA SER A 51 4.32 1.78 -9.92
C SER A 51 5.70 1.21 -9.61
N LYS A 52 5.97 -0.05 -9.98
CA LYS A 52 7.29 -0.69 -9.83
C LYS A 52 8.35 -0.16 -10.81
N GLN A 53 7.96 0.64 -11.80
CA GLN A 53 8.91 1.27 -12.73
C GLN A 53 9.71 2.40 -12.03
N HIS A 54 10.91 2.70 -12.52
CA HIS A 54 11.83 3.68 -11.92
C HIS A 54 11.47 5.15 -12.25
N ASN A 55 10.25 5.58 -11.93
CA ASN A 55 9.79 6.95 -12.15
C ASN A 55 8.97 7.43 -10.94
N PHE A 56 9.53 8.36 -10.16
CA PHE A 56 8.93 8.83 -8.90
C PHE A 56 7.55 9.47 -9.08
N PRO A 57 7.33 10.45 -10.00
CA PRO A 57 6.00 10.98 -10.30
C PRO A 57 4.97 9.92 -10.65
N GLN A 58 5.37 8.93 -11.46
CA GLN A 58 4.50 7.85 -11.91
C GLN A 58 4.08 6.95 -10.73
N ARG A 59 5.01 6.59 -9.85
CA ARG A 59 4.72 5.81 -8.65
C ARG A 59 3.75 6.53 -7.71
N ALA A 60 3.99 7.81 -7.44
CA ALA A 60 3.10 8.62 -6.61
C ALA A 60 1.68 8.73 -7.19
N ALA A 61 1.58 8.87 -8.51
CA ALA A 61 0.29 8.89 -9.21
C ALA A 61 -0.42 7.54 -9.15
N CYS A 62 0.28 6.42 -9.40
CA CYS A 62 -0.31 5.08 -9.27
C CYS A 62 -0.81 4.81 -7.84
N LEU A 63 -0.02 5.14 -6.82
CA LEU A 63 -0.43 5.07 -5.40
C LEU A 63 -1.68 5.91 -5.16
N THR A 64 -1.72 7.13 -5.69
CA THR A 64 -2.88 8.02 -5.54
C THR A 64 -4.13 7.43 -6.17
N ILE A 65 -4.04 6.94 -7.41
CA ILE A 65 -5.18 6.37 -8.14
C ILE A 65 -5.71 5.11 -7.42
N LEU A 66 -4.82 4.18 -7.07
CA LEU A 66 -5.21 2.93 -6.38
C LEU A 66 -5.87 3.21 -5.03
N SER A 67 -5.34 4.18 -4.27
CA SER A 67 -5.92 4.56 -2.98
C SER A 67 -7.31 5.19 -3.12
N LEU A 68 -7.56 5.91 -4.23
CA LEU A 68 -8.87 6.52 -4.52
C LEU A 68 -9.95 5.48 -4.84
N LEU A 69 -9.58 4.25 -5.21
CA LEU A 69 -10.53 3.14 -5.31
C LEU A 69 -11.08 2.74 -3.93
N GLY A 70 -10.37 3.08 -2.86
CA GLY A 70 -10.83 2.94 -1.47
C GLY A 70 -10.74 1.53 -0.89
N GLU A 71 -10.24 0.56 -1.65
CA GLU A 71 -10.04 -0.81 -1.21
C GLU A 71 -8.58 -1.04 -0.80
N LEU A 72 -8.36 -1.53 0.43
CA LEU A 72 -7.05 -2.00 0.84
C LEU A 72 -6.85 -3.45 0.40
N THR A 73 -5.86 -3.67 -0.45
CA THR A 73 -5.45 -5.00 -0.94
C THR A 73 -4.01 -5.29 -0.52
N VAL A 74 -3.60 -6.57 -0.60
CA VAL A 74 -2.20 -6.97 -0.40
C VAL A 74 -1.25 -6.19 -1.31
N ASP A 75 -1.57 -6.10 -2.61
CA ASP A 75 -0.77 -5.36 -3.60
C ASP A 75 -0.60 -3.88 -3.20
N LEU A 76 -1.68 -3.25 -2.73
CA LEU A 76 -1.63 -1.85 -2.31
C LEU A 76 -0.80 -1.68 -1.02
N CYS A 77 -0.90 -2.61 -0.07
CA CYS A 77 -0.05 -2.65 1.12
C CYS A 77 1.43 -2.72 0.73
N GLU A 78 1.82 -3.64 -0.16
CA GLU A 78 3.20 -3.76 -0.62
C GLU A 78 3.71 -2.50 -1.30
N MET A 79 2.88 -1.87 -2.14
CA MET A 79 3.22 -0.60 -2.78
C MET A 79 3.46 0.53 -1.77
N PHE A 80 2.66 0.62 -0.72
CA PHE A 80 2.90 1.59 0.34
C PHE A 80 4.21 1.31 1.06
N ILE A 81 4.50 0.05 1.43
CA ILE A 81 5.74 -0.31 2.10
C ILE A 81 6.98 0.05 1.28
N GLU A 82 6.96 -0.22 -0.02
CA GLU A 82 8.04 0.19 -0.91
C GLU A 82 8.15 1.72 -1.02
N GLY A 83 7.02 2.42 -1.12
CA GLY A 83 6.98 3.88 -1.18
C GLY A 83 7.50 4.58 0.08
N LEU A 84 7.43 3.92 1.25
CA LEU A 84 7.99 4.45 2.51
C LEU A 84 9.51 4.47 2.55
N SER A 85 10.19 3.74 1.64
CA SER A 85 11.65 3.74 1.50
C SER A 85 12.13 4.68 0.38
N ASP A 86 11.20 5.42 -0.25
CA ASP A 86 11.47 6.27 -1.39
C ASP A 86 11.66 7.74 -0.98
N ASP A 87 11.61 8.67 -1.93
CA ASP A 87 11.75 10.10 -1.67
C ASP A 87 10.63 10.68 -0.77
N PRO A 88 10.88 11.81 -0.07
CA PRO A 88 9.92 12.39 0.88
C PRO A 88 8.52 12.69 0.30
N TYR A 89 8.41 12.99 -1.01
CA TYR A 89 7.12 13.23 -1.66
C TYR A 89 6.28 11.96 -1.74
N ILE A 90 6.91 10.82 -2.07
CA ILE A 90 6.24 9.52 -2.10
C ILE A 90 5.89 9.06 -0.69
N GLN A 91 6.78 9.26 0.29
CA GLN A 91 6.48 8.96 1.69
C GLN A 91 5.24 9.74 2.16
N ASN A 92 5.19 11.05 1.90
CA ASN A 92 4.04 11.88 2.24
C ASN A 92 2.76 11.43 1.50
N THR A 93 2.89 11.00 0.25
CA THR A 93 1.78 10.39 -0.50
C THR A 93 1.28 9.13 0.22
N CYS A 94 2.18 8.24 0.66
CA CYS A 94 1.81 7.03 1.39
C CYS A 94 0.99 7.32 2.66
N TYR A 95 1.39 8.34 3.43
CA TYR A 95 0.69 8.73 4.66
C TYR A 95 -0.66 9.40 4.42
N ASN A 96 -0.75 10.27 3.41
CA ASN A 96 -1.98 11.01 3.12
C ASN A 96 -3.06 10.10 2.52
N ARG A 97 -2.63 9.10 1.74
CA ARG A 97 -3.57 8.27 0.99
C ARG A 97 -4.30 7.22 1.82
N ILE A 98 -3.83 6.92 3.04
CA ILE A 98 -4.55 6.11 4.04
C ILE A 98 -6.01 6.56 4.18
N THR A 99 -6.25 7.88 4.19
CA THR A 99 -7.58 8.47 4.43
C THR A 99 -8.64 8.10 3.39
N TYR A 100 -8.23 7.63 2.21
CA TYR A 100 -9.14 7.21 1.14
C TYR A 100 -9.59 5.76 1.28
N ILE A 101 -8.92 4.95 2.11
CA ILE A 101 -9.29 3.57 2.34
C ILE A 101 -10.61 3.50 3.11
N ARG A 102 -11.56 2.71 2.60
CA ARG A 102 -12.93 2.52 3.11
C ARG A 102 -13.35 1.05 3.19
N SER A 103 -12.61 0.13 2.59
CA SER A 103 -12.87 -1.31 2.65
C SER A 103 -11.56 -2.10 2.59
N ILE A 104 -11.64 -3.40 2.88
CA ILE A 104 -10.51 -4.34 2.83
C ILE A 104 -10.90 -5.51 1.91
N THR A 105 -9.99 -5.90 1.03
CA THR A 105 -10.10 -7.13 0.23
C THR A 105 -9.27 -8.22 0.89
N ASP A 106 -9.78 -9.45 0.91
CA ASP A 106 -9.16 -10.60 1.57
C ASP A 106 -8.72 -10.28 3.00
N GLU A 107 -9.66 -9.80 3.83
CA GLU A 107 -9.41 -9.21 5.16
C GLU A 107 -8.40 -10.01 5.98
N GLN A 108 -8.60 -11.33 6.11
CA GLN A 108 -7.70 -12.17 6.91
C GLN A 108 -6.25 -12.12 6.41
N VAL A 109 -6.03 -12.15 5.10
CA VAL A 109 -4.70 -12.13 4.48
C VAL A 109 -4.08 -10.74 4.63
N THR A 110 -4.84 -9.70 4.27
CA THR A 110 -4.39 -8.30 4.31
C THR A 110 -4.07 -7.86 5.75
N VAL A 111 -4.90 -8.20 6.73
CA VAL A 111 -4.67 -7.86 8.14
C VAL A 111 -3.48 -8.65 8.70
N SER A 112 -3.34 -9.93 8.34
CA SER A 112 -2.18 -10.73 8.76
C SER A 112 -0.87 -10.16 8.21
N LEU A 113 -0.89 -9.68 6.95
CA LEU A 113 0.24 -8.98 6.34
C LEU A 113 0.58 -7.69 7.11
N LEU A 114 -0.41 -6.86 7.41
CA LEU A 114 -0.21 -5.64 8.20
C LEU A 114 0.39 -5.97 9.58
N PHE A 115 -0.11 -6.99 10.27
CA PHE A 115 0.47 -7.39 11.55
C PHE A 115 1.92 -7.87 11.44
N SER A 116 2.29 -8.51 10.33
CA SER A 116 3.70 -8.87 10.08
C SER A 116 4.59 -7.62 9.95
N TYR A 117 4.09 -6.53 9.35
CA TYR A 117 4.84 -5.29 9.18
C TYR A 117 5.04 -4.50 10.48
N LEU A 118 4.26 -4.75 11.52
CA LEU A 118 4.55 -4.22 12.86
C LEU A 118 5.90 -4.70 13.39
N LYS A 119 6.42 -5.84 12.90
CA LYS A 119 7.74 -6.38 13.27
C LYS A 119 8.86 -5.92 12.32
N SER A 120 8.60 -4.96 11.44
CA SER A 120 9.61 -4.47 10.49
C SER A 120 10.75 -3.72 11.19
N LYS A 121 11.98 -3.90 10.68
CA LYS A 121 13.14 -3.11 11.16
C LYS A 121 13.02 -1.61 10.82
N SER A 122 12.19 -1.25 9.83
CA SER A 122 12.00 0.15 9.44
C SER A 122 10.94 0.83 10.32
N MET A 123 11.33 1.91 11.00
CA MET A 123 10.40 2.73 11.79
C MET A 123 9.28 3.31 10.92
N ASN A 124 9.58 3.76 9.70
CA ASN A 124 8.56 4.28 8.77
C ASN A 124 7.50 3.22 8.46
N VAL A 125 7.92 1.98 8.21
CA VAL A 125 7.01 0.86 7.94
C VAL A 125 6.14 0.57 9.15
N ARG A 126 6.73 0.49 10.35
CA ARG A 126 5.97 0.24 11.59
C ARG A 126 4.99 1.36 11.90
N TYR A 127 5.42 2.61 11.77
CA TYR A 127 4.58 3.79 12.00
C TYR A 127 3.40 3.86 11.01
N TRP A 128 3.67 3.68 9.71
CA TRP A 128 2.63 3.63 8.70
C TRP A 128 1.64 2.48 8.95
N THR A 129 2.15 1.30 9.33
CA THR A 129 1.36 0.12 9.64
C THR A 129 0.43 0.35 10.83
N ALA A 130 0.94 0.93 11.92
CA ALA A 130 0.12 1.31 13.07
C ALA A 130 -0.97 2.32 12.68
N LYS A 131 -0.63 3.29 11.83
CA LYS A 131 -1.56 4.32 11.35
C LYS A 131 -2.68 3.75 10.48
N ILE A 132 -2.39 2.84 9.56
CA ILE A 132 -3.42 2.19 8.73
C ILE A 132 -4.31 1.28 9.60
N LEU A 133 -3.74 0.50 10.53
CA LEU A 133 -4.54 -0.33 11.45
C LEU A 133 -5.50 0.51 12.31
N LEU A 134 -5.03 1.64 12.83
CA LEU A 134 -5.87 2.58 13.57
C LEU A 134 -7.00 3.14 12.68
N HIS A 135 -6.69 3.55 11.45
CA HIS A 135 -7.68 4.04 10.48
C HIS A 135 -8.74 2.97 10.19
N LEU A 136 -8.34 1.71 10.01
CA LEU A 136 -9.28 0.59 9.79
C LEU A 136 -10.18 0.36 11.02
N CYS A 137 -9.64 0.47 12.24
CA CYS A 137 -10.45 0.41 13.47
C CYS A 137 -11.47 1.56 13.55
N GLN A 138 -11.06 2.79 13.20
CA GLN A 138 -11.95 3.96 13.21
C GLN A 138 -13.13 3.80 12.25
N LEU A 139 -12.92 3.08 11.14
CA LEU A 139 -13.97 2.73 10.19
C LEU A 139 -14.74 1.47 10.55
N SER A 140 -14.46 0.86 11.71
CA SER A 140 -15.04 -0.42 12.14
C SER A 140 -14.80 -1.57 11.15
N LEU A 141 -13.75 -1.49 10.33
CA LEU A 141 -13.38 -2.54 9.38
C LEU A 141 -12.62 -3.69 10.03
N ILE A 142 -11.96 -3.43 11.17
CA ILE A 142 -11.33 -4.46 12.00
C ILE A 142 -11.60 -4.18 13.49
N PRO A 143 -11.72 -5.21 14.36
CA PRO A 143 -11.95 -5.02 15.78
C PRO A 143 -10.79 -4.33 16.49
N PHE A 144 -11.06 -3.24 17.21
CA PHE A 144 -10.06 -2.53 18.01
C PHE A 144 -9.33 -3.45 19.01
N LYS A 145 -10.06 -4.36 19.65
CA LYS A 145 -9.49 -5.32 20.61
C LYS A 145 -8.43 -6.23 19.98
N GLN A 146 -8.60 -6.62 18.71
CA GLN A 146 -7.64 -7.46 17.99
C GLN A 146 -6.34 -6.70 17.74
N VAL A 147 -6.44 -5.44 17.29
CA VAL A 147 -5.29 -4.57 17.06
C VAL A 147 -4.56 -4.27 18.38
N GLN A 148 -5.30 -3.99 19.45
CA GLN A 148 -4.73 -3.75 20.78
C GLN A 148 -3.93 -4.94 21.29
N ILE A 149 -4.48 -6.16 21.23
CA ILE A 149 -3.79 -7.38 21.67
C ILE A 149 -2.50 -7.56 20.85
N THR A 150 -2.59 -7.44 19.52
CA THR A 150 -1.44 -7.65 18.64
C THR A 150 -0.34 -6.61 18.88
N LEU A 151 -0.69 -5.34 19.10
CA LEU A 151 0.28 -4.30 19.42
C LEU A 151 0.97 -4.56 20.76
N ILE A 152 0.23 -5.00 21.79
CA ILE A 152 0.81 -5.39 23.07
C ILE A 152 1.77 -6.56 22.89
N ASP A 153 1.36 -7.60 22.16
CA ASP A 153 2.21 -8.77 21.89
C ASP A 153 3.49 -8.38 21.14
N VAL A 154 3.42 -7.42 20.21
CA VAL A 154 4.59 -6.93 19.49
C VAL A 154 5.51 -6.10 20.39
N ILE A 155 4.97 -5.24 21.25
CA ILE A 155 5.76 -4.41 22.18
C ILE A 155 6.45 -5.28 23.23
N LEU A 156 5.76 -6.32 23.71
CA LEU A 156 6.28 -7.24 24.72
C LEU A 156 7.12 -8.39 24.13
N ASP A 157 7.28 -8.46 22.81
CA ASP A 157 8.09 -9.48 22.15
C ASP A 157 9.58 -9.16 22.40
N PRO A 158 10.33 -9.99 23.16
CA PRO A 158 11.73 -9.75 23.49
C PRO A 158 12.66 -9.89 22.27
N SER A 159 12.15 -10.39 21.14
CA SER A 159 12.85 -10.37 19.85
C SER A 159 12.58 -9.10 19.04
N SER A 160 11.58 -8.31 19.44
CA SER A 160 11.44 -6.93 18.99
C SER A 160 12.43 -6.10 19.81
N ASP A 161 13.32 -5.43 19.10
CA ASP A 161 14.27 -4.50 19.73
C ASP A 161 13.43 -3.38 20.38
N GLU A 162 13.38 -3.26 21.71
CA GLU A 162 12.57 -2.23 22.38
C GLU A 162 12.95 -0.82 21.89
N ASP A 163 14.23 -0.63 21.57
CA ASP A 163 14.81 0.57 20.96
C ASP A 163 14.16 0.95 19.61
N LEU A 164 13.53 0.00 18.92
CA LEU A 164 12.80 0.29 17.69
C LEU A 164 11.53 1.11 17.98
N TRP A 165 10.87 0.96 19.13
CA TRP A 165 9.60 1.67 19.43
C TRP A 165 9.77 2.95 20.24
N LEU A 166 10.99 3.21 20.71
CA LEU A 166 11.34 4.46 21.38
C LEU A 166 11.46 5.57 20.32
N ILE A 167 10.70 6.65 20.51
CA ILE A 167 10.93 7.90 19.79
C ILE A 167 12.17 8.52 20.42
N GLU A 168 13.27 8.66 19.69
CA GLU A 168 14.37 9.51 20.14
C GLU A 168 13.84 10.95 20.20
N GLU A 169 13.61 11.45 21.41
CA GLU A 169 13.42 12.88 21.64
C GLU A 169 14.76 13.57 21.32
N HIS A 170 14.76 14.40 20.27
CA HIS A 170 15.83 15.34 19.96
C HIS A 170 15.29 16.77 20.08
#